data_AF-A0A2P8AIT6-F1
#
_entry.id   AF-A0A2P8AIT6-F1
#
_cell.length_a   1.000
_cell.length_b   1.000
_cell.length_c   1.000
_cell.angle_alpha   90.00
_cell.angle_beta   90.00
_cell.angle_gamma   90.00
#
_symmetry.space_group_name_H-M   'P 1'
#
loop_
_entity.id
_entity.type
_entity.pdbx_description
1 polymer ?
#
loop_
_entity_poly.entity_id
_entity_poly.type
_entity_poly.pdbx_seq_one_letter_code
_entity_poly.pdbx_strand_id
1 'polypeptide(L)'
;MPLADDQVSLVQSSIPALEEHGTKITSTFYTTMLSENPSLRNIFNLTNQRTNSQPLALASVLAAYATHITNPSALAAPVEAINHRHVSLGVTAEQYNIVGTYLLRAMSEVLGAALTEELKGAWGAAYMELAGMMIKAEEAMYERSQKERWEQPSKAVNGEGHAGASKETGSAEQHFRQCRVVKKEQEAEDVVSLRFWPKDWEGQELPRYKPGQYVSVRVWIEREGVYQIRQYTLSDAPERARKEGYRITPKRIGMVSEALHQLKKGDEVDLSFPVGVFFFEEEGKMKLGGDEGEPAPLVLLSAGIGITPLLSILTSILPVAAAHEQTNGDKKERKISWIHSSKMANKRPFQNMLEGLGSQHPQLRSKIFVTGPQASEKASGVNFAGRMDLTKLDGEKDLYLDDGKTQYYLCGPGAFMESVGKTLKEMGVSEDRIKAEVFGVGNPSF
;
A
#
# COMPACT_ATOMS: atom_id res chain seq x y z
N MET A 1 -23.75 -3.04 -19.31
CA MET A 1 -23.67 -2.96 -20.79
C MET A 1 -22.48 -2.08 -21.11
N PRO A 2 -21.74 -2.35 -22.19
CA PRO A 2 -20.68 -1.44 -22.63
C PRO A 2 -21.28 -0.06 -22.93
N LEU A 3 -20.50 1.00 -22.71
CA LEU A 3 -20.88 2.36 -23.10
C LEU A 3 -21.14 2.44 -24.60
N ALA A 4 -22.14 3.24 -24.97
CA ALA A 4 -22.39 3.56 -26.38
C ALA A 4 -21.37 4.59 -26.90
N ASP A 5 -21.08 4.57 -28.20
CA ASP A 5 -20.04 5.41 -28.83
C ASP A 5 -20.29 6.92 -28.64
N ASP A 6 -21.57 7.33 -28.61
CA ASP A 6 -22.00 8.69 -28.33
C ASP A 6 -21.71 9.10 -26.89
N GLN A 7 -21.94 8.20 -25.91
CA GLN A 7 -21.62 8.44 -24.50
C GLN A 7 -20.11 8.55 -24.28
N VAL A 8 -19.32 7.70 -24.93
CA VAL A 8 -17.84 7.77 -24.91
C VAL A 8 -17.37 9.14 -25.41
N SER A 9 -17.89 9.56 -26.57
CA SER A 9 -17.51 10.84 -27.19
C SER A 9 -17.87 12.04 -26.29
N LEU A 10 -19.03 11.99 -25.64
CA LEU A 10 -19.47 13.01 -24.68
C LEU A 10 -18.51 13.11 -23.48
N VAL A 11 -18.19 11.98 -22.85
CA VAL A 11 -17.26 11.94 -21.70
C VAL A 11 -15.89 12.48 -22.09
N GLN A 12 -15.33 12.07 -23.22
CA GLN A 12 -14.04 12.56 -23.72
C GLN A 12 -14.06 14.07 -24.02
N SER A 13 -15.14 14.59 -24.60
CA SER A 13 -15.27 16.02 -24.88
C SER A 13 -15.27 16.91 -23.63
N SER A 14 -15.58 16.33 -22.46
CA SER A 14 -15.63 17.04 -21.19
C SER A 14 -14.30 17.08 -20.42
N ILE A 15 -13.25 16.43 -20.93
CA ILE A 15 -11.92 16.37 -20.29
C ILE A 15 -11.37 17.77 -19.95
N PRO A 16 -11.36 18.76 -20.88
CA PRO A 16 -10.82 20.09 -20.56
C PRO A 16 -11.55 20.79 -19.40
N ALA A 17 -12.87 20.62 -19.31
CA ALA A 17 -13.66 21.18 -18.22
C ALA A 17 -13.35 20.49 -16.87
N LEU A 18 -13.05 19.19 -16.90
CA LEU A 18 -12.59 18.46 -15.70
C LEU A 18 -11.17 18.85 -15.28
N GLU A 19 -10.27 19.12 -16.21
CA GLU A 19 -8.93 19.59 -15.89
C GLU A 19 -8.97 21.00 -15.26
N GLU A 20 -9.84 21.87 -15.77
CA GLU A 20 -10.01 23.23 -15.24
C GLU A 20 -10.73 23.26 -13.88
N HIS A 21 -11.78 22.45 -13.72
CA HIS A 21 -12.68 22.52 -12.55
C HIS A 21 -12.59 21.33 -11.60
N GLY A 22 -11.75 20.33 -11.88
CA GLY A 22 -11.69 19.05 -11.17
C GLY A 22 -11.53 19.19 -9.67
N THR A 23 -10.61 20.04 -9.20
CA THR A 23 -10.42 20.30 -7.76
C THR A 23 -11.66 20.90 -7.11
N LYS A 24 -12.36 21.81 -7.80
CA LYS A 24 -13.60 22.42 -7.29
C LYS A 24 -14.72 21.38 -7.22
N ILE A 25 -14.86 20.54 -8.26
CA ILE A 25 -15.81 19.43 -8.29
C ILE A 25 -15.56 18.48 -7.12
N THR A 26 -14.32 18.03 -6.93
CA THR A 26 -14.01 17.05 -5.87
C THR A 26 -14.11 17.64 -4.47
N SER A 27 -13.78 18.93 -4.27
CA SER A 27 -14.04 19.62 -3.00
C SER A 27 -15.53 19.74 -2.68
N THR A 28 -16.37 20.13 -3.65
CA THR A 28 -17.84 20.17 -3.49
C THR A 28 -18.40 18.78 -3.19
N PHE A 29 -17.92 17.76 -3.92
CA PHE A 29 -18.27 16.35 -3.71
C PHE A 29 -18.00 15.91 -2.26
N TYR A 30 -16.78 16.08 -1.76
CA TYR A 30 -16.45 15.63 -0.40
C TYR A 30 -17.24 16.40 0.67
N THR A 31 -17.40 17.71 0.48
CA THR A 31 -18.13 18.57 1.43
C THR A 31 -19.58 18.11 1.58
N THR A 32 -20.29 17.96 0.47
CA THR A 32 -21.72 17.58 0.45
C THR A 32 -21.93 16.13 0.88
N MET A 33 -21.10 15.20 0.38
CA MET A 33 -21.21 13.78 0.73
C MET A 33 -20.98 13.54 2.23
N LEU A 34 -19.94 14.12 2.82
CA LEU A 34 -19.59 13.90 4.23
C LEU A 34 -20.43 14.72 5.22
N SER A 35 -21.13 15.76 4.76
CA SER A 35 -22.12 16.46 5.58
C SER A 35 -23.44 15.70 5.65
N GLU A 36 -23.89 15.15 4.53
CA GLU A 36 -25.16 14.44 4.44
C GLU A 36 -25.05 12.94 4.80
N ASN A 37 -23.84 12.37 4.76
CA ASN A 37 -23.55 10.98 5.15
C ASN A 37 -22.41 10.93 6.18
N PRO A 38 -22.64 11.40 7.43
CA PRO A 38 -21.59 11.55 8.43
C PRO A 38 -20.93 10.23 8.83
N SER A 39 -21.61 9.09 8.67
CA SER A 39 -21.08 7.75 8.94
C SER A 39 -19.84 7.43 8.09
N LEU A 40 -19.73 7.98 6.88
CA LEU A 40 -18.58 7.80 5.98
C LEU A 40 -17.28 8.39 6.54
N ARG A 41 -17.34 9.26 7.55
CA ARG A 41 -16.15 9.76 8.26
C ARG A 41 -15.37 8.65 8.98
N ASN A 42 -16.00 7.51 9.24
CA ASN A 42 -15.33 6.32 9.79
C ASN A 42 -14.46 5.57 8.76
N ILE A 43 -14.62 5.88 7.46
CA ILE A 43 -13.88 5.26 6.35
C ILE A 43 -12.88 6.25 5.76
N PHE A 44 -13.32 7.48 5.51
CA PHE A 44 -12.48 8.51 4.91
C PHE A 44 -11.40 9.02 5.88
N ASN A 45 -10.23 9.31 5.31
CA ASN A 45 -9.10 9.83 6.06
C ASN A 45 -9.27 11.34 6.33
N LEU A 46 -9.57 11.70 7.57
CA LEU A 46 -9.78 13.10 7.97
C LEU A 46 -8.54 13.99 7.77
N THR A 47 -7.33 13.43 7.87
CA THR A 47 -6.10 14.18 7.61
C THR A 47 -6.03 14.61 6.15
N ASN A 48 -6.31 13.69 5.22
CA ASN A 48 -6.25 13.99 3.78
C ASN A 48 -7.34 14.99 3.36
N GLN A 49 -8.49 14.96 4.03
CA GLN A 49 -9.55 15.95 3.85
C GLN A 49 -9.09 17.33 4.31
N ARG A 50 -8.39 17.44 5.46
CA ARG A 50 -7.80 18.69 5.95
C ARG A 50 -6.68 19.22 5.04
N THR A 51 -5.92 18.34 4.37
CA THR A 51 -4.79 18.74 3.51
C THR A 51 -5.12 18.84 2.02
N ASN A 52 -6.39 18.68 1.62
CA ASN A 52 -6.84 18.68 0.22
C ASN A 52 -6.14 17.67 -0.71
N SER A 53 -5.44 16.67 -0.18
CA SER A 53 -4.72 15.68 -1.00
C SER A 53 -5.67 14.66 -1.66
N GLN A 54 -6.79 14.36 -1.01
CA GLN A 54 -7.77 13.41 -1.52
C GLN A 54 -8.65 13.96 -2.66
N PRO A 55 -9.17 15.21 -2.60
CA PRO A 55 -9.81 15.87 -3.73
C PRO A 55 -8.95 15.85 -5.02
N LEU A 56 -7.65 16.12 -4.91
CA LEU A 56 -6.73 16.11 -6.05
C LEU A 56 -6.59 14.70 -6.65
N ALA A 57 -6.40 13.68 -5.80
CA ALA A 57 -6.26 12.30 -6.27
C ALA A 57 -7.51 11.81 -7.01
N LEU A 58 -8.71 12.11 -6.51
CA LEU A 58 -9.96 11.73 -7.18
C LEU A 58 -10.11 12.44 -8.53
N ALA A 59 -9.75 13.73 -8.61
CA ALA A 59 -9.82 14.48 -9.86
C ALA A 59 -8.89 13.87 -10.92
N SER A 60 -7.66 13.51 -10.53
CA SER A 60 -6.71 12.83 -11.42
C SER A 60 -7.22 11.47 -11.91
N VAL A 61 -7.88 10.68 -11.05
CA VAL A 61 -8.46 9.39 -11.45
C VAL A 61 -9.61 9.59 -12.45
N LEU A 62 -10.49 10.57 -12.23
CA LEU A 62 -11.59 10.86 -13.16
C LEU A 62 -11.07 11.31 -14.52
N ALA A 63 -10.05 12.18 -14.54
CA ALA A 63 -9.41 12.62 -15.78
C ALA A 63 -8.71 11.45 -16.52
N ALA A 64 -7.99 10.59 -15.79
CA ALA A 64 -7.34 9.41 -16.37
C ALA A 64 -8.36 8.41 -16.93
N TYR A 65 -9.46 8.17 -16.21
CA TYR A 65 -10.54 7.32 -16.68
C TYR A 65 -11.17 7.86 -17.96
N ALA A 66 -11.52 9.15 -18.00
CA ALA A 66 -12.08 9.79 -19.20
C ALA A 66 -11.11 9.72 -20.40
N THR A 67 -9.81 9.92 -20.15
CA THR A 67 -8.77 9.85 -21.18
C THR A 67 -8.65 8.43 -21.76
N HIS A 68 -8.77 7.40 -20.92
CA HIS A 68 -8.56 5.99 -21.31
C HIS A 68 -9.85 5.19 -21.44
N ILE A 69 -11.01 5.85 -21.56
CA ILE A 69 -12.31 5.17 -21.58
C ILE A 69 -12.47 4.18 -22.75
N THR A 70 -11.76 4.39 -23.87
CA THR A 70 -11.71 3.48 -25.02
C THR A 70 -10.60 2.44 -24.94
N ASN A 71 -9.72 2.52 -23.94
CA ASN A 71 -8.64 1.57 -23.69
C ASN A 71 -8.65 1.08 -22.22
N PRO A 72 -9.61 0.22 -21.85
CA PRO A 72 -9.72 -0.30 -20.48
C PRO A 72 -8.45 -1.02 -19.99
N SER A 73 -7.64 -1.57 -20.90
CA SER A 73 -6.39 -2.27 -20.55
C SER A 73 -5.36 -1.35 -19.89
N ALA A 74 -5.34 -0.06 -20.25
CA ALA A 74 -4.46 0.94 -19.65
C ALA A 74 -4.82 1.22 -18.18
N LEU A 75 -6.06 0.93 -17.77
CA LEU A 75 -6.56 1.17 -16.43
C LEU A 75 -6.49 -0.07 -15.54
N ALA A 76 -6.12 -1.25 -16.08
CA ALA A 76 -6.17 -2.50 -15.35
C ALA A 76 -5.34 -2.47 -14.05
N ALA A 77 -4.06 -2.10 -14.13
CA ALA A 77 -3.18 -2.04 -12.96
C ALA A 77 -3.57 -0.94 -11.94
N PRO A 78 -3.88 0.32 -12.35
CA PRO A 78 -4.43 1.32 -11.43
C PRO A 78 -5.73 0.89 -10.75
N VAL A 79 -6.68 0.30 -11.48
CA VAL A 79 -7.96 -0.18 -10.93
C VAL A 79 -7.73 -1.33 -9.96
N GLU A 80 -6.83 -2.27 -10.26
CA GLU A 80 -6.47 -3.35 -9.34
C GLU A 80 -5.91 -2.81 -8.02
N ALA A 81 -5.00 -1.83 -8.08
CA ALA A 81 -4.47 -1.18 -6.89
C ALA A 81 -5.56 -0.49 -6.06
N ILE A 82 -6.55 0.15 -6.71
CA ILE A 82 -7.70 0.76 -6.04
C ILE A 82 -8.58 -0.32 -5.39
N ASN A 83 -8.89 -1.42 -6.08
CA ASN A 83 -9.70 -2.51 -5.52
C ASN A 83 -9.05 -3.07 -4.25
N HIS A 84 -7.73 -3.33 -4.25
CA HIS A 84 -7.00 -3.74 -3.06
C HIS A 84 -7.11 -2.72 -1.92
N ARG A 85 -7.06 -1.43 -2.25
CA ARG A 85 -7.23 -0.36 -1.27
C ARG A 85 -8.65 -0.33 -0.70
N HIS A 86 -9.66 -0.46 -1.55
CA HIS A 86 -11.08 -0.47 -1.18
C HIS A 86 -11.43 -1.62 -0.24
N VAL A 87 -11.01 -2.83 -0.57
CA VAL A 87 -11.27 -3.98 0.31
C VAL A 87 -10.55 -3.87 1.65
N SER A 88 -9.36 -3.26 1.68
CA SER A 88 -8.67 -2.95 2.94
C SER A 88 -9.44 -1.95 3.81
N LEU A 89 -10.32 -1.14 3.22
CA LEU A 89 -11.14 -0.14 3.90
C LEU A 89 -12.54 -0.66 4.24
N GLY A 90 -12.91 -1.86 3.76
CA GLY A 90 -14.26 -2.41 3.90
C GLY A 90 -15.29 -1.67 3.04
N VAL A 91 -14.89 -1.16 1.87
CA VAL A 91 -15.82 -0.51 0.93
C VAL A 91 -16.86 -1.50 0.43
N THR A 92 -18.11 -1.08 0.32
CA THR A 92 -19.22 -1.96 -0.08
C THR A 92 -19.92 -1.48 -1.33
N ALA A 93 -20.65 -2.38 -2.00
CA ALA A 93 -21.38 -2.09 -3.22
C ALA A 93 -22.38 -0.93 -3.05
N GLU A 94 -23.03 -0.81 -1.88
CA GLU A 94 -23.99 0.28 -1.63
C GLU A 94 -23.30 1.66 -1.61
N GLN A 95 -22.04 1.73 -1.17
CA GLN A 95 -21.30 2.98 -1.07
C GLN A 95 -20.97 3.57 -2.45
N TYR A 96 -20.87 2.76 -3.49
CA TYR A 96 -20.73 3.25 -4.87
C TYR A 96 -21.95 4.08 -5.30
N ASN A 97 -23.17 3.67 -4.93
CA ASN A 97 -24.36 4.45 -5.27
C ASN A 97 -24.34 5.84 -4.61
N ILE A 98 -23.87 5.91 -3.36
CA ILE A 98 -23.69 7.18 -2.64
C ILE A 98 -22.65 8.03 -3.37
N VAL A 99 -21.47 7.49 -3.63
CA VAL A 99 -20.37 8.21 -4.29
C VAL A 99 -20.81 8.74 -5.67
N GLY A 100 -21.44 7.91 -6.51
CA GLY A 100 -21.93 8.31 -7.83
C GLY A 100 -22.95 9.45 -7.77
N THR A 101 -23.88 9.38 -6.81
CA THR A 101 -24.91 10.42 -6.60
C THR A 101 -24.27 11.77 -6.28
N TYR A 102 -23.37 11.82 -5.30
CA TYR A 102 -22.73 13.08 -4.90
C TYR A 102 -21.73 13.58 -5.94
N LEU A 103 -21.06 12.69 -6.68
CA LEU A 103 -20.14 13.10 -7.74
C LEU A 103 -20.89 13.82 -8.88
N LEU A 104 -21.97 13.22 -9.39
CA LEU A 104 -22.78 13.84 -10.45
C LEU A 104 -23.47 15.12 -9.98
N ARG A 105 -23.88 15.18 -8.70
CA ARG A 105 -24.39 16.41 -8.08
C ARG A 105 -23.33 17.50 -8.06
N ALA A 106 -22.12 17.20 -7.61
CA ALA A 106 -21.02 18.17 -7.58
C ALA A 106 -20.63 18.66 -8.98
N MET A 107 -20.62 17.77 -9.97
CA MET A 107 -20.44 18.16 -11.37
C MET A 107 -21.54 19.10 -11.85
N SER A 108 -22.81 18.81 -11.51
CA SER A 108 -23.95 19.67 -11.87
C SER A 108 -23.84 21.06 -11.25
N GLU A 109 -23.46 21.13 -9.96
CA GLU A 109 -23.30 22.41 -9.25
C GLU A 109 -22.13 23.25 -9.78
N VAL A 110 -21.03 22.61 -10.17
CA VAL A 110 -19.81 23.33 -10.60
C VAL A 110 -19.83 23.69 -12.08
N LEU A 111 -20.28 22.79 -12.95
CA LEU A 111 -20.31 23.01 -14.40
C LEU A 111 -21.60 23.73 -14.86
N GLY A 112 -22.68 23.67 -14.06
CA GLY A 112 -23.93 24.35 -14.36
C GLY A 112 -24.48 23.95 -15.74
N ALA A 113 -24.81 24.96 -16.56
CA ALA A 113 -25.35 24.75 -17.90
C ALA A 113 -24.40 24.02 -18.88
N ALA A 114 -23.10 23.93 -18.56
CA ALA A 114 -22.14 23.17 -19.38
C ALA A 114 -22.32 21.64 -19.22
N LEU A 115 -22.93 21.18 -18.12
CA LEU A 115 -23.30 19.78 -17.95
C LEU A 115 -24.72 19.55 -18.46
N THR A 116 -24.86 19.29 -19.77
CA THR A 116 -26.16 18.94 -20.35
C THR A 116 -26.70 17.64 -19.78
N GLU A 117 -28.01 17.38 -19.90
CA GLU A 117 -28.59 16.12 -19.40
C GLU A 117 -28.02 14.89 -20.12
N GLU A 118 -27.66 15.01 -21.40
CA GLU A 118 -26.98 13.97 -22.17
C GLU A 118 -25.59 13.69 -21.62
N LEU A 119 -24.80 14.75 -21.34
CA LEU A 119 -23.45 14.61 -20.78
C LEU A 119 -23.51 14.02 -19.36
N LYS A 120 -24.46 14.48 -18.53
CA LYS A 120 -24.71 13.92 -17.19
C LYS A 120 -25.09 12.44 -17.26
N GLY A 121 -25.95 12.08 -18.20
CA GLY A 121 -26.33 10.68 -18.46
C GLY A 121 -25.15 9.82 -18.89
N ALA A 122 -24.28 10.33 -19.78
CA ALA A 122 -23.06 9.66 -20.21
C ALA A 122 -22.09 9.42 -19.05
N TRP A 123 -21.87 10.44 -18.20
CA TRP A 123 -21.06 10.32 -16.98
C TRP A 123 -21.64 9.31 -15.98
N GLY A 124 -22.96 9.30 -15.81
CA GLY A 124 -23.63 8.31 -14.97
C GLY A 124 -23.44 6.88 -15.47
N ALA A 125 -23.58 6.66 -16.77
CA ALA A 125 -23.32 5.36 -17.38
C ALA A 125 -21.86 4.92 -17.21
N ALA A 126 -20.92 5.84 -17.44
CA ALA A 126 -19.49 5.55 -17.35
C ALA A 126 -19.05 5.25 -15.90
N TYR A 127 -19.56 6.02 -14.94
CA TYR A 127 -19.38 5.73 -13.53
C TYR A 127 -19.88 4.33 -13.15
N MET A 128 -21.10 3.97 -13.57
CA MET A 128 -21.69 2.67 -13.23
C MET A 128 -20.99 1.49 -13.90
N GLU A 129 -20.43 1.67 -15.10
CA GLU A 129 -19.61 0.64 -15.74
C GLU A 129 -18.34 0.36 -14.93
N LEU A 130 -17.59 1.41 -14.57
CA LEU A 130 -16.39 1.27 -13.75
C LEU A 130 -16.73 0.70 -12.36
N ALA A 131 -17.77 1.24 -11.70
CA ALA A 131 -18.24 0.76 -10.41
C ALA A 131 -18.59 -0.73 -10.45
N GLY A 132 -19.33 -1.19 -11.46
CA GLY A 132 -19.68 -2.60 -11.61
C GLY A 132 -18.47 -3.52 -11.75
N MET A 133 -17.44 -3.10 -12.49
CA MET A 133 -16.18 -3.86 -12.61
C MET A 133 -15.44 -3.94 -11.28
N MET A 134 -15.35 -2.83 -10.55
CA MET A 134 -14.67 -2.77 -9.25
C MET A 134 -15.40 -3.58 -8.19
N ILE A 135 -16.72 -3.40 -8.06
CA ILE A 135 -17.57 -4.16 -7.12
C ILE A 135 -17.36 -5.66 -7.30
N LYS A 136 -17.41 -6.15 -8.54
CA LYS A 136 -17.21 -7.58 -8.83
C LYS A 136 -15.81 -8.07 -8.43
N ALA A 137 -14.78 -7.26 -8.67
CA ALA A 137 -13.42 -7.61 -8.29
C ALA A 137 -13.23 -7.61 -6.76
N GLU A 138 -13.83 -6.65 -6.07
CA GLU A 138 -13.80 -6.51 -4.61
C GLU A 138 -14.57 -7.66 -3.93
N GLU A 139 -15.74 -8.02 -4.44
CA GLU A 139 -16.52 -9.19 -4.00
C GLU A 139 -15.68 -10.47 -4.07
N ALA A 140 -14.96 -10.70 -5.17
CA ALA A 140 -14.09 -11.87 -5.30
C ALA A 140 -12.93 -11.88 -4.27
N MET A 141 -12.43 -10.71 -3.88
CA MET A 141 -11.42 -10.59 -2.82
C MET A 141 -12.01 -10.88 -1.43
N TYR A 142 -13.22 -10.38 -1.13
CA TYR A 142 -13.93 -10.70 0.10
C TYR A 142 -14.27 -12.20 0.19
N GLU A 143 -14.77 -12.81 -0.88
CA GLU A 143 -15.01 -14.27 -0.92
C GLU A 143 -13.74 -15.08 -0.65
N ARG A 144 -12.59 -14.64 -1.17
CA ARG A 144 -11.31 -15.28 -0.89
C ARG A 144 -10.94 -15.16 0.60
N SER A 145 -11.11 -13.98 1.19
CA SER A 145 -10.88 -13.71 2.61
C SER A 145 -11.75 -14.61 3.50
N GLN A 146 -13.02 -14.82 3.13
CA GLN A 146 -13.93 -15.77 3.81
C GLN A 146 -13.43 -17.21 3.72
N LYS A 147 -12.97 -17.66 2.54
CA LYS A 147 -12.40 -19.01 2.35
C LYS A 147 -11.13 -19.22 3.18
N GLU A 148 -10.33 -18.16 3.35
CA GLU A 148 -9.15 -18.15 4.23
C GLU A 148 -9.52 -18.02 5.72
N ARG A 149 -10.83 -18.04 6.06
CA ARG A 149 -11.40 -17.94 7.42
C ARG A 149 -11.03 -16.64 8.14
N TRP A 150 -10.69 -15.59 7.39
CA TRP A 150 -10.41 -14.28 7.98
C TRP A 150 -11.69 -13.59 8.43
N GLU A 151 -12.67 -13.48 7.54
CA GLU A 151 -13.99 -12.93 7.87
C GLU A 151 -14.79 -13.90 8.74
N GLN A 152 -15.54 -13.35 9.70
CA GLN A 152 -16.53 -14.12 10.46
C GLN A 152 -17.87 -14.10 9.72
N PRO A 153 -18.67 -15.18 9.77
CA PRO A 153 -20.11 -15.06 9.60
C PRO A 153 -20.61 -14.11 10.70
N SER A 154 -21.41 -13.10 10.36
CA SER A 154 -21.87 -12.12 11.35
C SER A 154 -22.55 -12.83 12.53
N LYS A 155 -21.88 -12.86 13.69
CA LYS A 155 -22.60 -13.02 14.95
C LYS A 155 -23.15 -11.64 15.24
N ALA A 156 -24.48 -11.50 15.17
CA ALA A 156 -25.16 -10.29 15.59
C ALA A 156 -24.55 -9.82 16.92
N VAL A 157 -23.87 -8.66 16.88
CA VAL A 157 -23.28 -8.06 18.07
C VAL A 157 -24.44 -7.62 18.95
N ASN A 158 -24.83 -8.47 19.89
CA ASN A 158 -25.61 -8.02 21.03
C ASN A 158 -24.67 -7.15 21.85
N GLY A 159 -24.88 -5.83 21.73
CA GLY A 159 -23.98 -4.81 22.24
C GLY A 159 -23.74 -4.89 23.73
N GLU A 160 -22.49 -5.18 24.10
CA GLU A 160 -21.90 -4.84 25.38
C GLU A 160 -20.44 -4.45 25.14
N GLY A 161 -20.26 -3.27 24.54
CA GLY A 161 -18.94 -2.69 24.28
C GLY A 161 -19.09 -1.26 23.78
N HIS A 162 -18.90 -0.31 24.69
CA HIS A 162 -18.98 1.15 24.46
C HIS A 162 -20.41 1.66 24.19
N ALA A 163 -21.09 2.03 25.28
CA ALA A 163 -22.35 2.77 25.24
C ALA A 163 -22.14 4.11 24.53
N GLY A 164 -22.47 4.18 23.24
CA GLY A 164 -22.41 5.42 22.46
C GLY A 164 -22.38 5.26 20.95
N ALA A 165 -22.00 4.10 20.40
CA ALA A 165 -22.08 3.84 18.96
C ALA A 165 -23.49 3.37 18.59
N SER A 166 -24.21 4.16 17.81
CA SER A 166 -25.53 3.85 17.29
C SER A 166 -25.54 2.55 16.47
N LYS A 167 -26.64 1.78 16.61
CA LYS A 167 -26.96 0.49 15.97
C LYS A 167 -27.12 0.54 14.42
N GLU A 168 -26.47 1.47 13.73
CA GLU A 168 -26.49 1.62 12.27
C GLU A 168 -25.10 1.44 11.66
N THR A 169 -24.29 0.55 12.19
CA THR A 169 -23.00 0.22 11.59
C THR A 169 -23.21 -0.77 10.44
N GLY A 170 -23.13 -0.22 9.22
CA GLY A 170 -23.29 -0.95 7.97
C GLY A 170 -22.22 -2.01 7.71
N SER A 171 -22.43 -2.75 6.62
CA SER A 171 -21.65 -3.86 6.04
C SER A 171 -20.11 -3.77 6.12
N ALA A 172 -19.52 -2.58 6.22
CA ALA A 172 -18.07 -2.38 6.38
C ALA A 172 -17.45 -3.04 7.63
N GLU A 173 -18.23 -3.26 8.71
CA GLU A 173 -17.72 -3.97 9.90
C GLU A 173 -17.40 -5.44 9.64
N GLN A 174 -18.02 -6.06 8.63
CA GLN A 174 -17.88 -7.49 8.34
C GLN A 174 -16.47 -7.85 7.83
N HIS A 175 -15.76 -6.87 7.26
CA HIS A 175 -14.45 -7.07 6.63
C HIS A 175 -13.26 -6.78 7.56
N PHE A 176 -13.54 -6.35 8.81
CA PHE A 176 -12.54 -6.16 9.85
C PHE A 176 -12.63 -7.26 10.90
N ARG A 177 -11.47 -7.64 11.45
CA ARG A 177 -11.36 -8.61 12.53
C ARG A 177 -10.67 -8.02 13.75
N GLN A 178 -11.31 -8.18 14.90
CA GLN A 178 -10.74 -7.75 16.18
C GLN A 178 -9.51 -8.60 16.54
N CYS A 179 -8.37 -7.94 16.68
CA CYS A 179 -7.10 -8.56 17.00
C CYS A 179 -6.51 -7.96 18.28
N ARG A 180 -5.83 -8.80 19.06
CA ARG A 180 -5.08 -8.41 20.26
C ARG A 180 -3.62 -8.17 19.93
N VAL A 181 -3.02 -7.16 20.56
CA VAL A 181 -1.57 -7.00 20.59
C VAL A 181 -0.97 -8.13 21.42
N VAL A 182 -0.22 -9.03 20.79
CA VAL A 182 0.49 -10.12 21.48
C VAL A 182 1.94 -9.77 21.82
N LYS A 183 2.53 -8.82 21.09
CA LYS A 183 3.90 -8.35 21.33
C LYS A 183 4.06 -6.89 20.88
N LYS A 184 4.87 -6.13 21.61
CA LYS A 184 5.32 -4.78 21.24
C LYS A 184 6.83 -4.68 21.42
N GLU A 185 7.51 -4.11 20.43
CA GLU A 185 8.97 -3.94 20.42
C GLU A 185 9.30 -2.49 20.01
N GLN A 186 10.28 -1.88 20.70
CA GLN A 186 10.79 -0.55 20.30
C GLN A 186 11.88 -0.76 19.25
N GLU A 187 11.67 -0.27 18.03
CA GLU A 187 12.59 -0.48 16.90
C GLU A 187 13.54 0.70 16.68
N ALA A 188 13.05 1.91 16.89
CA ALA A 188 13.80 3.17 16.84
C ALA A 188 13.10 4.22 17.70
N GLU A 189 13.69 5.40 17.92
CA GLU A 189 13.13 6.44 18.81
C GLU A 189 11.65 6.80 18.54
N ASP A 190 11.24 6.80 17.26
CA ASP A 190 9.90 7.13 16.79
C ASP A 190 9.21 5.98 16.05
N VAL A 191 9.64 4.73 16.29
CA VAL A 191 9.13 3.53 15.61
C VAL A 191 8.97 2.37 16.58
N VAL A 192 7.79 1.75 16.57
CA VAL A 192 7.51 0.50 17.31
C VAL A 192 7.06 -0.59 16.34
N SER A 193 7.31 -1.85 16.66
CA SER A 193 6.65 -3.00 16.06
C SER A 193 5.54 -3.52 16.97
N LEU A 194 4.40 -3.86 16.40
CA LEU A 194 3.26 -4.46 17.07
C LEU A 194 2.91 -5.77 16.36
N ARG A 195 2.75 -6.86 17.12
CA ARG A 195 2.23 -8.13 16.61
C ARG A 195 0.80 -8.33 17.04
N PHE A 196 -0.02 -8.78 16.10
CA PHE A 196 -1.45 -8.98 16.27
C PHE A 196 -1.82 -10.45 16.08
N TRP A 197 -2.69 -10.93 16.96
CA TRP A 197 -3.35 -12.23 16.83
C TRP A 197 -4.87 -12.02 16.91
N PRO A 198 -5.68 -12.59 16.01
CA PRO A 198 -7.12 -12.45 16.10
C PRO A 198 -7.65 -13.09 17.39
N LYS A 199 -8.51 -12.37 18.10
CA LYS A 199 -8.96 -12.72 19.46
C LYS A 199 -9.65 -14.08 19.53
N ASP A 200 -10.30 -14.44 18.44
CA ASP A 200 -11.14 -15.62 18.23
C ASP A 200 -10.48 -16.64 17.29
N TRP A 201 -9.18 -16.49 16.97
CA TRP A 201 -8.50 -17.41 16.07
C TRP A 201 -8.26 -18.76 16.75
N GLU A 202 -8.99 -19.79 16.31
CA GLU A 202 -8.86 -21.17 16.77
C GLU A 202 -7.88 -22.01 15.94
N GLY A 203 -7.33 -21.45 14.85
CA GLY A 203 -6.35 -22.13 14.01
C GLY A 203 -4.93 -22.10 14.57
N GLN A 204 -4.08 -23.03 14.12
CA GLN A 204 -2.66 -23.05 14.49
C GLN A 204 -1.83 -21.99 13.75
N GLU A 205 -2.25 -21.61 12.55
CA GLU A 205 -1.55 -20.66 11.69
C GLU A 205 -2.53 -19.64 11.11
N LEU A 206 -2.12 -18.38 10.99
CA LEU A 206 -2.88 -17.34 10.29
C LEU A 206 -2.86 -17.56 8.77
N PRO A 207 -3.76 -16.91 8.01
CA PRO A 207 -3.69 -16.89 6.55
C PRO A 207 -2.33 -16.42 6.04
N ARG A 208 -1.94 -16.94 4.88
CA ARG A 208 -0.67 -16.56 4.25
C ARG A 208 -0.88 -15.27 3.46
N TYR A 209 0.08 -14.37 3.52
CA TYR A 209 0.16 -13.17 2.69
C TYR A 209 1.41 -13.22 1.82
N LYS A 210 1.47 -12.36 0.80
CA LYS A 210 2.66 -12.18 -0.02
C LYS A 210 3.58 -11.11 0.59
N PRO A 211 4.91 -11.33 0.70
CA PRO A 211 5.83 -10.38 1.31
C PRO A 211 5.78 -9.01 0.62
N GLY A 212 5.39 -7.96 1.34
CA GLY A 212 5.13 -6.62 0.80
C GLY A 212 3.68 -6.16 0.91
N GLN A 213 2.73 -7.10 1.03
CA GLN A 213 1.33 -6.79 1.29
C GLN A 213 1.11 -6.09 2.64
N TYR A 214 -0.03 -5.42 2.77
CA TYR A 214 -0.40 -4.64 3.93
C TYR A 214 -1.75 -5.07 4.51
N VAL A 215 -2.00 -4.64 5.75
CA VAL A 215 -3.32 -4.64 6.38
C VAL A 215 -3.72 -3.21 6.71
N SER A 216 -5.02 -2.94 6.75
CA SER A 216 -5.55 -1.74 7.39
C SER A 216 -5.76 -1.98 8.87
N VAL A 217 -5.40 -1.00 9.69
CA VAL A 217 -5.72 -0.95 11.10
C VAL A 217 -6.74 0.16 11.33
N ARG A 218 -7.89 -0.20 11.89
CA ARG A 218 -8.97 0.70 12.26
C ARG A 218 -8.95 0.91 13.76
N VAL A 219 -8.85 2.18 14.17
CA VAL A 219 -8.79 2.60 15.58
C VAL A 219 -9.80 3.69 15.85
N TRP A 220 -10.42 3.66 17.03
CA TRP A 220 -11.25 4.75 17.51
C TRP A 220 -10.37 5.93 17.93
N ILE A 221 -10.64 7.13 17.42
CA ILE A 221 -9.93 8.35 17.77
C ILE A 221 -10.84 9.21 18.64
N GLU A 222 -10.67 9.11 19.95
CA GLU A 222 -11.53 9.76 20.96
C GLU A 222 -11.76 11.26 20.68
N ARG A 223 -10.68 11.99 20.39
CA ARG A 223 -10.76 13.45 20.12
C ARG A 223 -11.52 13.83 18.84
N GLU A 224 -11.69 12.90 17.91
CA GLU A 224 -12.43 13.13 16.66
C GLU A 224 -13.82 12.46 16.69
N GLY A 225 -14.11 11.60 17.69
CA GLY A 225 -15.39 10.90 17.83
C GLY A 225 -15.71 9.95 16.67
N VAL A 226 -14.70 9.44 15.97
CA VAL A 226 -14.85 8.54 14.82
C VAL A 226 -13.73 7.51 14.77
N TYR A 227 -13.98 6.42 14.04
CA TYR A 227 -12.93 5.51 13.61
C TYR A 227 -12.05 6.16 12.53
N GLN A 228 -10.76 5.81 12.55
CA GLN A 228 -9.81 6.14 11.50
C GLN A 228 -9.02 4.90 11.09
N ILE A 229 -8.83 4.75 9.78
CA ILE A 229 -8.21 3.59 9.16
C ILE A 229 -6.88 4.00 8.52
N ARG A 230 -5.80 3.26 8.78
CA ARG A 230 -4.51 3.42 8.09
C ARG A 230 -3.89 2.08 7.74
N GLN A 231 -3.23 2.04 6.60
CA GLN A 231 -2.58 0.88 6.04
C GLN A 231 -1.16 0.78 6.57
N TYR A 232 -0.76 -0.42 6.93
CA TYR A 232 0.58 -0.75 7.37
C TYR A 232 1.01 -2.06 6.72
N THR A 233 2.18 -2.04 6.08
CA THR A 233 2.80 -3.26 5.57
C THR A 233 2.96 -4.28 6.69
N LEU A 234 2.68 -5.55 6.38
CA LEU A 234 3.11 -6.66 7.20
C LEU A 234 4.63 -6.78 7.11
N SER A 235 5.33 -6.43 8.19
CA SER A 235 6.77 -6.15 8.19
C SER A 235 7.65 -7.36 8.50
N ASP A 236 7.12 -8.59 8.43
CA ASP A 236 7.84 -9.83 8.75
C ASP A 236 7.69 -10.84 7.60
N ALA A 237 8.38 -11.98 7.68
CA ALA A 237 8.19 -13.07 6.72
C ALA A 237 6.83 -13.76 6.95
N PRO A 238 6.08 -14.16 5.91
CA PRO A 238 4.81 -14.86 6.05
C PRO A 238 4.89 -16.09 6.95
N GLU A 239 5.88 -16.96 6.77
CA GLU A 239 5.99 -18.20 7.55
C GLU A 239 6.15 -17.97 9.05
N ARG A 240 6.81 -16.88 9.43
CA ARG A 240 6.96 -16.48 10.82
C ARG A 240 5.70 -15.80 11.36
N ALA A 241 5.17 -14.84 10.60
CA ALA A 241 3.98 -14.09 10.98
C ALA A 241 2.74 -14.98 11.14
N ARG A 242 2.64 -16.07 10.36
CA ARG A 242 1.54 -17.04 10.49
C ARG A 242 1.52 -17.74 11.85
N LYS A 243 2.67 -17.87 12.51
CA LYS A 243 2.83 -18.56 13.80
C LYS A 243 2.95 -17.60 14.99
N GLU A 244 3.54 -16.43 14.78
CA GLU A 244 3.80 -15.43 15.83
C GLU A 244 2.82 -14.24 15.83
N GLY A 245 1.96 -14.16 14.82
CA GLY A 245 1.06 -13.03 14.59
C GLY A 245 1.59 -12.04 13.56
N TYR A 246 0.64 -11.37 12.91
CA TYR A 246 0.90 -10.33 11.93
C TYR A 246 1.60 -9.14 12.57
N ARG A 247 2.79 -8.80 12.06
CA ARG A 247 3.58 -7.66 12.53
C ARG A 247 3.38 -6.45 11.64
N ILE A 248 3.07 -5.30 12.24
CA ILE A 248 3.20 -4.00 11.59
C ILE A 248 4.21 -3.15 12.37
N THR A 249 4.75 -2.13 11.72
CA THR A 249 5.80 -1.28 12.32
C THR A 249 5.50 0.20 12.07
N PRO A 250 4.56 0.81 12.80
CA PRO A 250 4.21 2.21 12.62
C PRO A 250 5.35 3.14 13.06
N LYS A 251 5.61 4.16 12.24
CA LYS A 251 6.34 5.37 12.66
C LYS A 251 5.37 6.40 13.25
N ARG A 252 5.74 7.07 14.34
CA ARG A 252 4.90 8.09 15.00
C ARG A 252 4.89 9.41 14.21
N ILE A 253 3.84 9.64 13.41
CA ILE A 253 3.70 10.82 12.53
C ILE A 253 2.29 11.43 12.48
N GLY A 254 1.31 10.84 13.14
CA GLY A 254 -0.08 11.34 13.13
C GLY A 254 -1.02 10.51 13.99
N MET A 255 -2.29 10.93 14.05
CA MET A 255 -3.26 10.47 15.07
C MET A 255 -3.36 8.94 15.24
N VAL A 256 -3.45 8.19 14.14
CA VAL A 256 -3.55 6.73 14.20
C VAL A 256 -2.23 6.12 14.68
N SER A 257 -1.10 6.55 14.13
CA SER A 257 0.20 6.06 14.60
C SER A 257 0.49 6.42 16.06
N GLU A 258 0.02 7.59 16.54
CA GLU A 258 0.12 7.98 17.95
C GLU A 258 -0.70 7.05 18.83
N ALA A 259 -1.95 6.76 18.45
CA ALA A 259 -2.79 5.78 19.14
C ALA A 259 -2.11 4.39 19.19
N LEU A 260 -1.56 3.92 18.06
CA LEU A 260 -0.83 2.65 17.98
C LEU A 260 0.40 2.63 18.90
N HIS A 261 1.12 3.76 19.05
CA HIS A 261 2.26 3.85 19.97
C HIS A 261 1.84 3.76 21.44
N GLN A 262 0.59 4.04 21.79
CA GLN A 262 0.09 3.90 23.17
C GLN A 262 -0.34 2.47 23.52
N LEU A 263 -0.60 1.63 22.50
CA LEU A 263 -1.04 0.26 22.72
C LEU A 263 -0.02 -0.55 23.53
N LYS A 264 -0.54 -1.46 24.33
CA LYS A 264 0.18 -2.44 25.16
C LYS A 264 -0.28 -3.84 24.79
N LYS A 265 0.49 -4.84 25.22
CA LYS A 265 0.08 -6.25 25.09
C LYS A 265 -1.29 -6.45 25.74
N GLY A 266 -2.21 -7.07 25.02
CA GLY A 266 -3.58 -7.30 25.44
C GLY A 266 -4.59 -6.32 24.85
N ASP A 267 -4.17 -5.11 24.45
CA ASP A 267 -5.07 -4.13 23.84
C ASP A 267 -5.57 -4.64 22.48
N GLU A 268 -6.76 -4.17 22.08
CA GLU A 268 -7.50 -4.65 20.91
C GLU A 268 -7.63 -3.56 19.84
N VAL A 269 -7.52 -3.95 18.57
CA VAL A 269 -7.77 -3.11 17.39
C VAL A 269 -8.40 -3.95 16.28
N ASP A 270 -8.98 -3.29 15.29
CA ASP A 270 -9.57 -3.94 14.14
C ASP A 270 -8.59 -3.99 12.96
N LEU A 271 -8.36 -5.18 12.39
CA LEU A 271 -7.50 -5.39 11.22
C LEU A 271 -8.30 -5.87 10.01
N SER A 272 -8.01 -5.35 8.82
CA SER A 272 -8.45 -5.97 7.56
C SER A 272 -7.65 -7.25 7.29
N PHE A 273 -8.09 -8.03 6.30
CA PHE A 273 -7.26 -9.10 5.75
C PHE A 273 -6.08 -8.52 4.95
N PRO A 274 -4.98 -9.30 4.75
CA PRO A 274 -3.84 -8.86 3.96
C PRO A 274 -4.18 -8.69 2.48
N VAL A 275 -3.79 -7.55 1.92
CA VAL A 275 -4.00 -7.18 0.50
C VAL A 275 -2.86 -6.31 -0.01
N GLY A 276 -2.88 -6.01 -1.31
CA GLY A 276 -1.89 -5.15 -1.96
C GLY A 276 -1.29 -5.79 -3.20
N VAL A 277 -0.85 -4.93 -4.12
CA VAL A 277 -0.25 -5.30 -5.41
C VAL A 277 1.28 -5.27 -5.37
N PHE A 278 1.88 -4.58 -4.40
CA PHE A 278 3.31 -4.59 -4.18
C PHE A 278 3.71 -5.77 -3.31
N PHE A 279 4.29 -6.79 -3.93
CA PHE A 279 4.86 -7.90 -3.21
C PHE A 279 5.96 -8.58 -4.00
N PHE A 280 6.82 -9.29 -3.27
CA PHE A 280 7.68 -10.29 -3.85
C PHE A 280 6.88 -11.59 -4.01
N GLU A 281 6.89 -12.13 -5.21
CA GLU A 281 6.44 -13.49 -5.47
C GLU A 281 7.67 -14.27 -5.91
N GLU A 282 7.93 -15.36 -5.19
CA GLU A 282 8.94 -16.33 -5.56
C GLU A 282 8.42 -17.05 -6.80
N GLU A 283 8.66 -16.47 -7.97
CA GLU A 283 8.09 -16.99 -9.20
C GLU A 283 8.58 -18.42 -9.47
N GLY A 284 7.65 -19.37 -9.50
CA GLY A 284 7.77 -20.60 -10.30
C GLY A 284 7.61 -20.37 -11.81
N LYS A 285 7.72 -19.12 -12.32
CA LYS A 285 7.43 -18.71 -13.71
C LYS A 285 8.15 -17.42 -14.15
N MET A 286 9.46 -17.28 -13.91
CA MET A 286 10.28 -16.29 -14.64
C MET A 286 10.30 -16.64 -16.13
N LYS A 287 9.28 -16.22 -16.89
CA LYS A 287 9.38 -16.05 -18.34
C LYS A 287 10.04 -14.70 -18.62
N LEU A 288 11.32 -14.62 -18.32
CA LEU A 288 12.25 -13.74 -19.03
C LEU A 288 13.30 -14.67 -19.61
N GLY A 289 13.30 -14.80 -20.93
CA GLY A 289 13.97 -15.86 -21.68
C GLY A 289 15.47 -16.02 -21.39
N GLY A 290 15.96 -17.23 -21.64
CA GLY A 290 17.38 -17.59 -21.55
C GLY A 290 17.67 -18.49 -20.34
N ASP A 291 17.94 -19.76 -20.66
CA ASP A 291 18.37 -20.91 -19.85
C ASP A 291 17.85 -21.03 -18.41
N GLU A 292 17.13 -22.13 -18.19
CA GLU A 292 16.71 -22.63 -16.89
C GLU A 292 17.88 -22.64 -15.89
N GLY A 293 17.78 -21.91 -14.77
CA GLY A 293 18.59 -22.26 -13.60
C GLY A 293 18.98 -21.17 -12.60
N GLU A 294 19.04 -19.88 -12.96
CA GLU A 294 19.60 -18.86 -12.05
C GLU A 294 18.57 -17.87 -11.49
N PRO A 295 18.51 -17.68 -10.15
CA PRO A 295 17.62 -16.71 -9.55
C PRO A 295 18.10 -15.27 -9.81
N ALA A 296 17.24 -14.45 -10.41
CA ALA A 296 17.52 -13.05 -10.69
C ALA A 296 18.02 -12.28 -9.44
N PRO A 297 19.07 -11.46 -9.56
CA PRO A 297 19.51 -10.58 -8.49
C PRO A 297 18.40 -9.65 -8.02
N LEU A 298 18.46 -9.28 -6.75
CA LEU A 298 17.46 -8.44 -6.11
C LEU A 298 18.09 -7.22 -5.44
N VAL A 299 17.62 -6.03 -5.77
CA VAL A 299 18.05 -4.77 -5.16
C VAL A 299 16.87 -4.13 -4.42
N LEU A 300 17.02 -3.98 -3.11
CA LEU A 300 16.02 -3.45 -2.19
C LEU A 300 16.43 -2.03 -1.75
N LEU A 301 15.73 -1.01 -2.26
CA LEU A 301 16.03 0.41 -2.05
C LEU A 301 14.97 1.04 -1.13
N SER A 302 15.34 1.37 0.11
CA SER A 302 14.40 1.97 1.06
C SER A 302 14.87 3.28 1.68
N ALA A 303 13.90 4.11 2.07
CA ALA A 303 14.15 5.29 2.89
C ALA A 303 13.19 5.38 4.09
N GLY A 304 13.75 5.59 5.28
CA GLY A 304 12.97 5.73 6.51
C GLY A 304 12.06 4.52 6.78
N ILE A 305 10.77 4.75 6.97
CA ILE A 305 9.82 3.65 7.28
C ILE A 305 9.49 2.78 6.05
N GLY A 306 9.88 3.17 4.84
CA GLY A 306 9.78 2.32 3.64
C GLY A 306 10.61 1.02 3.72
N ILE A 307 11.41 0.87 4.78
CA ILE A 307 12.06 -0.39 5.18
C ILE A 307 11.07 -1.53 5.40
N THR A 308 9.82 -1.28 5.80
CA THR A 308 8.89 -2.34 6.24
C THR A 308 8.53 -3.37 5.16
N PRO A 309 8.08 -3.01 3.95
CA PRO A 309 7.82 -3.98 2.89
C PRO A 309 9.09 -4.69 2.47
N LEU A 310 10.20 -3.95 2.34
CA LEU A 310 11.44 -4.54 1.85
C LEU A 310 12.05 -5.49 2.89
N LEU A 311 11.85 -5.24 4.19
CA LEU A 311 12.24 -6.17 5.24
C LEU A 311 11.42 -7.46 5.17
N SER A 312 10.10 -7.36 4.96
CA SER A 312 9.24 -8.55 4.76
C SER A 312 9.72 -9.38 3.57
N ILE A 313 10.04 -8.73 2.46
CA ILE A 313 10.63 -9.36 1.27
C ILE A 313 11.98 -10.01 1.62
N LEU A 314 12.90 -9.25 2.21
CA LEU A 314 14.24 -9.72 2.57
C LEU A 314 14.19 -10.96 3.47
N THR A 315 13.44 -10.92 4.57
CA THR A 315 13.36 -12.04 5.52
C THR A 315 12.61 -13.25 4.97
N SER A 316 11.79 -13.07 3.93
CA SER A 316 11.15 -14.18 3.22
C SER A 316 12.10 -14.88 2.25
N ILE A 317 13.03 -14.13 1.65
CA ILE A 317 13.93 -14.63 0.61
C ILE A 317 15.20 -15.23 1.19
N LEU A 318 15.77 -14.66 2.25
CA LEU A 318 17.05 -15.13 2.80
C LEU A 318 17.08 -16.63 3.17
N PRO A 319 16.01 -17.21 3.78
CA PRO A 319 15.98 -18.64 4.09
C PRO A 319 16.04 -19.54 2.84
N VAL A 320 15.35 -19.16 1.76
CA VAL A 320 15.28 -19.94 0.51
C VAL A 320 16.45 -19.67 -0.43
N ALA A 321 16.96 -18.43 -0.46
CA ALA A 321 18.12 -18.04 -1.24
C ALA A 321 19.41 -18.76 -0.80
N ALA A 322 19.50 -19.15 0.47
CA ALA A 322 20.59 -19.96 1.00
C ALA A 322 20.46 -21.46 0.67
N ALA A 323 19.26 -21.91 0.28
CA ALA A 323 18.85 -23.31 0.14
C ALA A 323 18.68 -23.79 -1.31
N HIS A 324 18.90 -22.95 -2.34
CA HIS A 324 18.86 -23.41 -3.73
C HIS A 324 19.92 -24.50 -3.99
N GLU A 325 19.44 -25.74 -4.11
CA GLU A 325 20.23 -26.95 -4.39
C GLU A 325 20.41 -27.19 -5.90
N GLN A 326 21.69 -27.24 -6.28
CA GLN A 326 22.35 -28.22 -7.16
C GLN A 326 21.66 -28.67 -8.46
N THR A 327 22.17 -28.16 -9.58
CA THR A 327 22.17 -28.90 -10.85
C THR A 327 23.57 -29.14 -11.45
N ASN A 328 24.67 -28.51 -10.99
CA ASN A 328 25.99 -28.72 -11.62
C ASN A 328 27.24 -28.38 -10.75
N GLY A 329 27.20 -28.58 -9.43
CA GLY A 329 28.40 -28.50 -8.58
C GLY A 329 28.83 -27.11 -8.08
N ASP A 330 28.33 -26.02 -8.68
CA ASP A 330 28.53 -24.65 -8.18
C ASP A 330 27.26 -24.14 -7.46
N LYS A 331 27.39 -23.79 -6.17
CA LYS A 331 26.29 -23.21 -5.38
C LYS A 331 26.07 -21.76 -5.81
N LYS A 332 25.11 -21.50 -6.69
CA LYS A 332 24.74 -20.13 -7.10
C LYS A 332 23.62 -19.57 -6.20
N GLU A 333 24.03 -18.90 -5.13
CA GLU A 333 23.12 -18.17 -4.25
C GLU A 333 22.57 -16.92 -4.96
N ARG A 334 21.29 -16.58 -4.71
CA ARG A 334 20.71 -15.34 -5.21
C ARG A 334 21.49 -14.15 -4.65
N LYS A 335 21.99 -13.28 -5.53
CA LYS A 335 22.65 -12.02 -5.15
C LYS A 335 21.60 -11.03 -4.63
N ILE A 336 21.82 -10.45 -3.45
CA ILE A 336 20.87 -9.53 -2.82
C ILE A 336 21.60 -8.27 -2.34
N SER A 337 21.09 -7.10 -2.71
CA SER A 337 21.57 -5.81 -2.20
C SER A 337 20.46 -5.12 -1.41
N TRP A 338 20.77 -4.77 -0.16
CA TRP A 338 19.95 -3.95 0.72
C TRP A 338 20.54 -2.55 0.81
N ILE A 339 19.84 -1.56 0.32
CA ILE A 339 20.33 -0.18 0.25
C ILE A 339 19.32 0.72 0.96
N HIS A 340 19.74 1.32 2.07
CA HIS A 340 18.84 2.03 2.96
C HIS A 340 19.31 3.44 3.31
N SER A 341 18.39 4.39 3.31
CA SER A 341 18.61 5.76 3.73
C SER A 341 17.83 6.09 5.01
N SER A 342 18.53 6.60 6.04
CA SER A 342 17.90 7.10 7.27
C SER A 342 18.45 8.47 7.67
N LYS A 343 17.74 9.22 8.52
CA LYS A 343 18.23 10.53 9.00
C LYS A 343 19.45 10.37 9.91
N MET A 344 19.45 9.35 10.77
CA MET A 344 20.48 9.06 11.77
C MET A 344 20.27 7.65 12.31
N ALA A 345 21.25 7.11 13.06
CA ALA A 345 21.24 5.73 13.53
C ALA A 345 20.05 5.42 14.45
N ASN A 346 19.78 6.25 15.45
CA ASN A 346 18.66 6.06 16.40
C ASN A 346 17.24 6.21 15.79
N LYS A 347 17.16 6.63 14.52
CA LYS A 347 15.93 6.71 13.72
C LYS A 347 15.80 5.55 12.71
N ARG A 348 16.73 4.59 12.73
CA ARG A 348 16.76 3.45 11.83
C ARG A 348 16.16 2.23 12.55
N PRO A 349 14.95 1.78 12.18
CA PRO A 349 14.38 0.58 12.79
C PRO A 349 15.14 -0.67 12.34
N PHE A 350 15.06 -1.75 13.13
CA PHE A 350 15.61 -3.07 12.82
C PHE A 350 17.13 -3.17 12.67
N GLN A 351 17.91 -2.22 13.19
CA GLN A 351 19.36 -2.20 13.02
C GLN A 351 20.03 -3.52 13.45
N ASN A 352 19.77 -3.99 14.67
CA ASN A 352 20.36 -5.23 15.19
C ASN A 352 19.96 -6.47 14.37
N MET A 353 18.72 -6.49 13.86
CA MET A 353 18.24 -7.59 13.02
C MET A 353 18.99 -7.61 11.69
N LEU A 354 19.15 -6.46 11.03
CA LEU A 354 19.84 -6.35 9.74
C LEU A 354 21.34 -6.68 9.87
N GLU A 355 22.00 -6.25 10.94
CA GLU A 355 23.40 -6.61 11.25
C GLU A 355 23.55 -8.13 11.46
N GLY A 356 22.61 -8.74 12.18
CA GLY A 356 22.53 -10.19 12.34
C GLY A 356 22.35 -10.92 11.01
N LEU A 357 21.42 -10.46 10.16
CA LEU A 357 21.19 -11.06 8.84
C LEU A 357 22.43 -10.95 7.94
N GLY A 358 23.10 -9.79 7.91
CA GLY A 358 24.33 -9.62 7.13
C GLY A 358 25.47 -10.53 7.58
N SER A 359 25.52 -10.86 8.88
CA SER A 359 26.51 -11.80 9.43
C SER A 359 26.19 -13.26 9.09
N GLN A 360 24.91 -13.60 8.91
CA GLN A 360 24.43 -14.96 8.61
C GLN A 360 24.37 -15.26 7.11
N HIS A 361 24.30 -14.23 6.26
CA HIS A 361 24.06 -14.36 4.82
C HIS A 361 25.11 -13.58 4.01
N PRO A 362 26.24 -14.21 3.64
CA PRO A 362 27.32 -13.55 2.89
C PRO A 362 26.91 -12.98 1.52
N GLN A 363 25.83 -13.50 0.93
CA GLN A 363 25.24 -13.00 -0.32
C GLN A 363 24.48 -11.68 -0.16
N LEU A 364 24.17 -11.27 1.09
CA LEU A 364 23.49 -10.01 1.40
C LEU A 364 24.51 -8.87 1.48
N ARG A 365 24.50 -7.99 0.48
CA ARG A 365 25.25 -6.73 0.51
C ARG A 365 24.39 -5.64 1.14
N SER A 366 24.97 -4.85 2.04
CA SER A 366 24.25 -3.74 2.69
C SER A 366 24.98 -2.41 2.47
N LYS A 367 24.23 -1.38 2.09
CA LYS A 367 24.71 0.00 1.92
C LYS A 367 23.80 0.97 2.63
N ILE A 368 24.38 1.82 3.47
CA ILE A 368 23.66 2.75 4.32
C ILE A 368 24.04 4.19 3.99
N PHE A 369 23.02 5.00 3.68
CA PHE A 369 23.10 6.45 3.55
C PHE A 369 22.52 7.13 4.80
N VAL A 370 23.20 8.18 5.29
CA VAL A 370 22.72 8.99 6.41
C VAL A 370 22.60 10.46 6.01
N THR A 371 21.40 11.04 6.15
CA THR A 371 21.10 12.38 5.65
C THR A 371 21.14 13.50 6.72
N GLY A 372 21.35 13.16 7.99
CA GLY A 372 21.26 14.11 9.10
C GLY A 372 22.45 15.07 9.19
N PRO A 373 22.34 16.17 9.96
CA PRO A 373 23.41 17.17 10.09
C PRO A 373 24.69 16.64 10.76
N GLN A 374 24.58 15.54 11.50
CA GLN A 374 25.73 14.83 12.10
C GLN A 374 26.16 13.61 11.28
N ALA A 375 25.72 13.50 10.02
CA ALA A 375 26.11 12.40 9.15
C ALA A 375 27.64 12.38 8.98
N SER A 376 28.24 11.24 9.25
CA SER A 376 29.66 11.01 9.10
C SER A 376 29.88 9.58 8.65
N GLU A 377 30.66 9.41 7.59
CA GLU A 377 31.10 8.09 7.10
C GLU A 377 32.06 7.40 8.07
N LYS A 378 32.53 8.12 9.09
CA LYS A 378 33.30 7.54 10.20
C LYS A 378 32.43 6.86 11.25
N ALA A 379 31.11 7.06 11.22
CA ALA A 379 30.19 6.40 12.13
C ALA A 379 30.04 4.92 11.77
N SER A 380 30.03 4.04 12.77
CA SER A 380 29.83 2.60 12.55
C SER A 380 28.50 2.32 11.83
N GLY A 381 28.55 1.43 10.83
CA GLY A 381 27.36 1.04 10.06
C GLY A 381 26.81 2.14 9.13
N VAL A 382 27.67 3.10 8.72
CA VAL A 382 27.37 4.13 7.71
C VAL A 382 28.36 3.99 6.56
N ASN A 383 27.86 3.92 5.33
CA ASN A 383 28.71 3.86 4.13
C ASN A 383 28.85 5.22 3.47
N PHE A 384 27.79 6.02 3.47
CA PHE A 384 27.73 7.29 2.77
C PHE A 384 27.02 8.37 3.58
N ALA A 385 27.56 9.59 3.53
CA ALA A 385 26.87 10.78 4.03
C ALA A 385 26.04 11.47 2.92
N GLY A 386 24.88 12.00 3.30
CA GLY A 386 23.96 12.70 2.41
C GLY A 386 22.78 11.85 1.96
N ARG A 387 21.99 12.40 1.01
CA ARG A 387 20.89 11.68 0.36
C ARG A 387 21.43 10.47 -0.40
N MET A 388 20.59 9.46 -0.58
CA MET A 388 20.92 8.31 -1.43
C MET A 388 21.24 8.78 -2.84
N ASP A 389 22.44 8.46 -3.29
CA ASP A 389 22.98 8.80 -4.60
C ASP A 389 23.52 7.50 -5.20
N LEU A 390 22.78 6.96 -6.18
CA LEU A 390 23.12 5.68 -6.78
C LEU A 390 24.44 5.74 -7.55
N THR A 391 24.89 6.92 -7.98
CA THR A 391 26.16 7.08 -8.71
C THR A 391 27.38 6.80 -7.84
N LYS A 392 27.22 6.79 -6.51
CA LYS A 392 28.27 6.42 -5.55
C LYS A 392 28.37 4.91 -5.31
N LEU A 393 27.45 4.13 -5.86
CA LEU A 393 27.42 2.68 -5.71
C LEU A 393 28.16 2.00 -6.85
N ASP A 394 28.69 0.81 -6.59
CA ASP A 394 29.27 -0.03 -7.64
C ASP A 394 28.15 -0.61 -8.51
N GLY A 395 28.13 -0.25 -9.79
CA GLY A 395 27.08 -0.65 -10.73
C GLY A 395 26.94 -2.16 -10.90
N GLU A 396 28.04 -2.90 -10.87
CA GLU A 396 28.05 -4.36 -11.05
C GLU A 396 27.83 -5.09 -9.72
N LYS A 397 28.40 -4.58 -8.62
CA LYS A 397 28.40 -5.30 -7.33
C LYS A 397 27.26 -4.91 -6.40
N ASP A 398 26.86 -3.65 -6.40
CA ASP A 398 25.82 -3.14 -5.51
C ASP A 398 24.46 -3.09 -6.22
N LEU A 399 24.46 -2.76 -7.52
CA LEU A 399 23.24 -2.57 -8.31
C LEU A 399 22.95 -3.67 -9.33
N TYR A 400 23.93 -4.53 -9.66
CA TYR A 400 23.81 -5.61 -10.65
C TYR A 400 23.26 -5.14 -12.01
N LEU A 401 23.73 -3.98 -12.49
CA LEU A 401 23.29 -3.36 -13.75
C LEU A 401 23.69 -4.19 -14.99
N ASP A 402 24.69 -5.05 -14.86
CA ASP A 402 25.16 -5.99 -15.88
C ASP A 402 24.22 -7.19 -16.07
N ASP A 403 23.31 -7.42 -15.13
CA ASP A 403 22.30 -8.49 -15.22
C ASP A 403 20.93 -7.92 -15.62
N GLY A 404 20.53 -8.25 -16.86
CA GLY A 404 19.24 -7.87 -17.44
C GLY A 404 18.02 -8.42 -16.69
N LYS A 405 18.19 -9.40 -15.80
CA LYS A 405 17.13 -10.02 -15.00
C LYS A 405 16.94 -9.34 -13.64
N THR A 406 17.89 -8.49 -13.19
CA THR A 406 17.85 -7.84 -11.87
C THR A 406 16.53 -7.12 -11.62
N GLN A 407 15.95 -7.36 -10.44
CA GLN A 407 14.71 -6.74 -9.99
C GLN A 407 14.99 -5.70 -8.91
N TYR A 408 14.35 -4.53 -9.01
CA TYR A 408 14.51 -3.41 -8.10
C TYR A 408 13.20 -3.17 -7.36
N TYR A 409 13.24 -3.17 -6.02
CA TYR A 409 12.09 -2.85 -5.18
C TYR A 409 12.38 -1.56 -4.41
N LEU A 410 11.52 -0.57 -4.57
CA LEU A 410 11.72 0.79 -4.10
C LEU A 410 10.58 1.20 -3.15
N CYS A 411 10.91 1.67 -1.95
CA CYS A 411 9.89 2.20 -1.05
C CYS A 411 10.43 3.33 -0.15
N GLY A 412 9.75 4.46 -0.13
CA GLY A 412 10.12 5.61 0.69
C GLY A 412 9.23 6.83 0.43
N PRO A 413 9.65 8.04 0.86
CA PRO A 413 8.96 9.28 0.52
C PRO A 413 8.91 9.54 -0.99
N GLY A 414 7.87 10.21 -1.49
CA GLY A 414 7.67 10.50 -2.93
C GLY A 414 8.92 11.05 -3.62
N ALA A 415 9.47 12.16 -3.12
CA ALA A 415 10.70 12.77 -3.68
C ALA A 415 11.94 11.85 -3.66
N PHE A 416 12.03 10.92 -2.69
CA PHE A 416 13.11 9.92 -2.69
C PHE A 416 12.89 8.90 -3.80
N MET A 417 11.68 8.37 -3.92
CA MET A 417 11.39 7.39 -4.95
C MET A 417 11.53 8.01 -6.34
N GLU A 418 11.07 9.26 -6.53
CA GLU A 418 11.20 10.01 -7.78
C GLU A 418 12.64 10.14 -8.24
N SER A 419 13.48 10.60 -7.31
CA SER A 419 14.91 10.74 -7.56
C SER A 419 15.57 9.40 -7.90
N VAL A 420 15.30 8.34 -7.11
CA VAL A 420 15.95 7.03 -7.27
C VAL A 420 15.46 6.31 -8.52
N GLY A 421 14.15 6.31 -8.78
CA GLY A 421 13.54 5.72 -9.97
C GLY A 421 14.06 6.35 -11.25
N LYS A 422 14.13 7.69 -11.30
CA LYS A 422 14.73 8.41 -12.42
C LYS A 422 16.19 8.02 -12.64
N THR A 423 17.01 7.99 -11.57
CA THR A 423 18.43 7.62 -11.70
C THR A 423 18.61 6.17 -12.16
N LEU A 424 17.77 5.23 -11.73
CA LEU A 424 17.79 3.85 -12.26
C LEU A 424 17.49 3.82 -13.77
N LYS A 425 16.49 4.58 -14.23
CA LYS A 425 16.17 4.71 -15.66
C LYS A 425 17.33 5.33 -16.46
N GLU A 426 17.96 6.38 -15.94
CA GLU A 426 19.17 6.99 -16.52
C GLU A 426 20.35 6.02 -16.58
N MET A 427 20.43 5.06 -15.65
CA MET A 427 21.40 3.96 -15.64
C MET A 427 21.02 2.77 -16.54
N GLY A 428 19.93 2.87 -17.31
CA GLY A 428 19.51 1.83 -18.25
C GLY A 428 18.61 0.73 -17.66
N VAL A 429 18.08 0.92 -16.44
CA VAL A 429 17.09 -0.01 -15.87
C VAL A 429 15.73 0.26 -16.51
N SER A 430 15.12 -0.79 -17.05
CA SER A 430 13.79 -0.73 -17.66
C SER A 430 12.69 -0.65 -16.59
N GLU A 431 11.58 0.03 -16.90
CA GLU A 431 10.53 0.31 -15.94
C GLU A 431 9.86 -0.95 -15.37
N ASP A 432 9.72 -2.00 -16.19
CA ASP A 432 9.17 -3.29 -15.79
C ASP A 432 9.99 -4.01 -14.70
N ARG A 433 11.27 -3.63 -14.52
CA ARG A 433 12.16 -4.16 -13.49
C ARG A 433 12.15 -3.34 -12.20
N ILE A 434 11.45 -2.20 -12.17
CA ILE A 434 11.34 -1.31 -11.00
C ILE A 434 9.94 -1.42 -10.41
N LYS A 435 9.84 -2.05 -9.24
CA LYS A 435 8.61 -2.11 -8.46
C LYS A 435 8.67 -1.06 -7.36
N ALA A 436 7.63 -0.25 -7.22
CA ALA A 436 7.57 0.80 -6.19
C ALA A 436 6.26 0.76 -5.38
N GLU A 437 6.34 1.14 -4.10
CA GLU A 437 5.19 1.27 -3.20
C GLU A 437 5.20 2.64 -2.50
N VAL A 438 4.04 3.31 -2.52
CA VAL A 438 3.87 4.67 -1.99
C VAL A 438 3.05 4.65 -0.72
N PHE A 439 3.60 5.21 0.35
CA PHE A 439 2.85 5.41 1.59
C PHE A 439 2.06 6.72 1.54
N GLY A 440 0.96 6.73 0.78
CA GLY A 440 0.18 7.95 0.57
C GLY A 440 -0.96 7.77 -0.43
N VAL A 441 -1.41 8.88 -1.01
CA VAL A 441 -2.34 8.89 -2.15
C VAL A 441 -1.56 9.13 -3.44
N GLY A 442 -1.95 8.45 -4.52
CA GLY A 442 -1.31 8.55 -5.83
C GLY A 442 -0.21 7.51 -6.06
N ASN A 443 0.11 7.27 -7.33
CA ASN A 443 1.25 6.47 -7.76
C ASN A 443 2.46 7.39 -7.95
N PRO A 444 3.69 6.89 -7.78
CA PRO A 444 4.85 7.71 -8.01
C PRO A 444 5.11 7.80 -9.53
N SER A 445 5.40 8.99 -10.03
CA SER A 445 5.75 9.22 -11.43
C SER A 445 7.28 9.23 -11.59
N PHE A 446 7.83 8.34 -12.41
CA PHE A 446 9.28 8.25 -12.66
C PHE A 446 9.62 8.44 -14.13
#